data_AF-A0A1I0WUM9-F1
#
_entry.id   AF-A0A1I0WUM9-F1
#
_cell.length_a   1.000
_cell.length_b   1.000
_cell.length_c   1.000
_cell.angle_alpha   90.00
_cell.angle_beta   90.00
_cell.angle_gamma   90.00
#
_symmetry.space_group_name_H-M   'P 1'
#
loop_
_entity.id
_entity.type
_entity.pdbx_description
1 polymer ?
#
loop_
_entity_poly.entity_id
_entity_poly.type
_entity_poly.pdbx_seq_one_letter_code
_entity_poly.pdbx_strand_id
1 'polypeptide(L)'
;MALEAIKDIKKAEEEGMNLIKEASLKAKEILKDAESKASSEYEKILSSASEESKNIFRKAEEKGNMEALPILEKGEKARQGILNLGDESLKKAVNLVIERIVNINGNS
;
A
#
# COMPACT_ATOMS: atom_id res chain seq x y z
N MET A 1 -52.84 -58.09 -11.02
CA MET A 1 -52.13 -57.70 -12.26
C MET A 1 -52.37 -56.22 -12.61
N ALA A 2 -53.50 -55.79 -13.20
CA ALA A 2 -53.68 -54.39 -13.60
C ALA A 2 -53.66 -53.37 -12.43
N LEU A 3 -54.25 -53.74 -11.28
CA LEU A 3 -54.30 -52.90 -10.08
C LEU A 3 -52.93 -52.72 -9.39
N GLU A 4 -52.05 -53.71 -9.51
CA GLU A 4 -50.68 -53.61 -9.00
C GLU A 4 -49.81 -52.75 -9.91
N ALA A 5 -49.93 -52.92 -11.24
CA ALA A 5 -49.25 -52.06 -12.20
C ALA A 5 -49.59 -50.57 -12.00
N ILE A 6 -50.86 -50.24 -11.70
CA ILE A 6 -51.27 -48.86 -11.39
C ILE A 6 -50.65 -48.35 -10.08
N LYS A 7 -50.54 -49.21 -9.05
CA LYS A 7 -49.87 -48.85 -7.79
C LYS A 7 -48.38 -48.61 -7.97
N ASP A 8 -47.71 -49.41 -8.78
CA ASP A 8 -46.28 -49.27 -9.06
C ASP A 8 -45.99 -48.00 -9.87
N ILE A 9 -46.84 -47.68 -10.85
CA ILE A 9 -46.75 -46.40 -11.58
C ILE A 9 -46.89 -45.22 -10.62
N LYS A 10 -47.88 -45.26 -9.72
CA LYS A 10 -48.11 -44.17 -8.77
C LYS A 10 -46.95 -43.98 -7.79
N LYS A 11 -46.32 -45.08 -7.35
CA LYS A 11 -45.09 -45.02 -6.55
C LYS A 11 -43.93 -44.41 -7.33
N ALA A 12 -43.72 -44.84 -8.57
CA ALA A 12 -42.65 -44.30 -9.42
C ALA A 12 -42.84 -42.80 -9.69
N GLU A 13 -44.08 -42.33 -9.86
CA GLU A 13 -44.39 -40.90 -9.98
C GLU A 13 -44.05 -40.12 -8.69
N GLU A 14 -44.41 -40.67 -7.52
CA GLU A 14 -44.13 -40.04 -6.22
C GLU A 14 -42.62 -39.98 -5.93
N GLU A 15 -41.89 -41.06 -6.22
CA GLU A 15 -40.43 -41.11 -6.12
C GLU A 15 -39.77 -40.10 -7.09
N GLY A 16 -40.25 -40.02 -8.33
CA GLY A 16 -39.78 -39.06 -9.31
C GLY A 16 -40.01 -37.61 -8.87
N MET A 17 -41.19 -37.30 -8.32
CA MET A 17 -41.48 -35.97 -7.78
C MET A 17 -40.58 -35.61 -6.59
N ASN A 18 -40.35 -36.55 -5.69
CA ASN A 18 -39.44 -36.33 -4.56
C ASN A 18 -38.01 -36.09 -5.03
N LEU A 19 -37.54 -36.85 -6.03
CA LEU A 19 -36.21 -36.69 -6.60
C LEU A 19 -36.02 -35.31 -7.26
N ILE A 20 -37.02 -34.82 -8.01
CA ILE A 20 -37.01 -33.47 -8.57
C ILE A 20 -36.95 -32.40 -7.46
N LYS A 21 -37.72 -32.60 -6.39
CA LYS A 21 -37.79 -31.66 -5.27
C LYS A 21 -36.45 -31.59 -4.52
N GLU A 22 -35.84 -32.74 -4.25
CA GLU A 22 -34.51 -32.82 -3.64
C GLU A 22 -33.43 -32.20 -4.54
N ALA A 23 -33.46 -32.47 -5.84
CA ALA A 23 -32.53 -31.87 -6.80
C ALA A 23 -32.66 -30.35 -6.82
N SER A 24 -33.89 -29.82 -6.77
CA SER A 24 -34.14 -28.38 -6.72
C SER A 24 -33.63 -27.74 -5.43
N LEU A 25 -33.80 -28.41 -4.28
CA LEU A 25 -33.27 -27.94 -3.00
C LEU A 25 -31.74 -27.92 -2.99
N LYS A 26 -31.10 -29.02 -3.42
CA LYS A 26 -29.63 -29.10 -3.53
C LYS A 26 -29.07 -28.03 -4.46
N ALA A 27 -29.73 -27.78 -5.60
CA ALA A 27 -29.31 -26.72 -6.51
C ALA A 27 -29.33 -25.33 -5.85
N LYS A 28 -30.37 -25.04 -5.07
CA LYS A 28 -30.47 -23.77 -4.31
C LYS A 28 -29.40 -23.65 -3.22
N GLU A 29 -29.11 -24.75 -2.52
CA GLU A 29 -28.04 -24.77 -1.51
C GLU A 29 -26.68 -24.53 -2.15
N ILE A 30 -26.37 -25.20 -3.26
CA ILE A 30 -25.11 -25.00 -4.00
C ILE A 30 -24.95 -23.54 -4.44
N LEU A 31 -26.01 -22.93 -4.96
CA LEU A 31 -25.99 -21.52 -5.36
C LEU A 31 -25.72 -20.59 -4.17
N LYS A 32 -26.43 -20.80 -3.06
CA LYS A 32 -26.26 -19.99 -1.85
C LYS A 32 -24.86 -20.12 -1.26
N ASP A 33 -24.31 -21.33 -1.23
CA ASP A 33 -22.96 -21.60 -0.74
C ASP A 33 -21.91 -20.98 -1.66
N ALA A 34 -22.13 -21.04 -2.98
CA ALA A 34 -21.26 -20.40 -3.96
C ALA A 34 -21.27 -18.87 -3.81
N GLU A 35 -22.44 -18.25 -3.64
CA GLU A 35 -22.58 -16.81 -3.40
C GLU A 35 -21.89 -16.37 -2.10
N SER A 36 -22.07 -17.14 -1.02
CA SER A 36 -21.44 -16.88 0.28
C SER A 36 -19.92 -16.97 0.20
N LYS A 37 -19.40 -18.03 -0.44
CA LYS A 37 -17.95 -18.20 -0.67
C LYS A 37 -17.39 -17.08 -1.54
N ALA A 38 -18.07 -16.72 -2.63
CA ALA A 38 -17.65 -15.64 -3.50
C ALA A 38 -17.58 -14.30 -2.75
N SER A 39 -18.58 -14.00 -1.93
CA SER A 39 -18.63 -12.77 -1.13
C SER A 39 -17.48 -12.72 -0.11
N SER A 40 -17.26 -13.82 0.63
CA SER A 40 -16.17 -13.90 1.60
C SER A 40 -14.80 -13.78 0.94
N GLU A 41 -14.59 -14.42 -0.21
CA GLU A 41 -13.31 -14.36 -0.90
C GLU A 41 -13.04 -12.97 -1.50
N TYR A 42 -14.09 -12.31 -2.01
CA TYR A 42 -14.02 -10.92 -2.44
C TYR A 42 -13.61 -9.98 -1.29
N GLU A 43 -14.23 -10.12 -0.11
CA GLU A 43 -13.87 -9.33 1.07
C GLU A 43 -12.42 -9.59 1.53
N LYS A 44 -11.97 -10.84 1.51
CA LYS A 44 -10.58 -11.17 1.81
C LYS A 44 -9.62 -10.51 0.84
N ILE A 45 -9.88 -10.59 -0.47
CA ILE A 45 -9.04 -9.96 -1.49
C ILE A 45 -8.93 -8.46 -1.25
N LEU A 46 -10.05 -7.78 -0.95
CA LEU A 46 -10.05 -6.35 -0.62
C LEU A 46 -9.24 -6.04 0.64
N SER A 47 -9.41 -6.84 1.69
CA SER A 47 -8.66 -6.67 2.95
C SER A 47 -7.16 -6.86 2.73
N SER A 48 -6.75 -7.93 2.05
CA SER A 48 -5.35 -8.22 1.74
C SER A 48 -4.74 -7.12 0.86
N ALA A 49 -5.45 -6.68 -0.19
CA ALA A 49 -4.98 -5.59 -1.04
C ALA A 49 -4.81 -4.27 -0.26
N SER A 50 -5.72 -3.96 0.66
CA SER A 50 -5.61 -2.78 1.53
C SER A 50 -4.39 -2.87 2.45
N GLU A 51 -4.14 -4.03 3.04
CA GLU A 51 -3.00 -4.26 3.92
C GLU A 51 -1.67 -4.22 3.17
N GLU A 52 -1.60 -4.82 1.98
CA GLU A 52 -0.44 -4.72 1.09
C GLU A 52 -0.15 -3.27 0.69
N SER A 53 -1.18 -2.51 0.31
CA SER A 53 -1.05 -1.10 -0.02
C SER A 53 -0.46 -0.30 1.15
N LYS A 54 -1.01 -0.47 2.36
CA LYS A 54 -0.48 0.17 3.58
C LYS A 54 0.98 -0.20 3.84
N ASN A 55 1.33 -1.47 3.65
CA ASN A 55 2.71 -1.93 3.81
C ASN A 55 3.66 -1.32 2.76
N ILE A 56 3.21 -1.13 1.52
CA ILE A 56 3.99 -0.44 0.48
C ILE A 56 4.23 1.02 0.87
N PHE A 57 3.18 1.73 1.31
CA PHE A 57 3.31 3.12 1.75
C PHE A 57 4.28 3.26 2.93
N ARG A 58 4.15 2.40 3.96
CA ARG A 58 5.04 2.42 5.11
C ARG A 58 6.50 2.18 4.72
N LYS A 59 6.76 1.19 3.85
CA LYS A 59 8.12 0.92 3.35
C LYS A 59 8.68 2.08 2.54
N ALA A 60 7.86 2.74 1.74
CA ALA A 60 8.29 3.91 0.97
C ALA A 60 8.63 5.08 1.90
N GLU A 61 7.84 5.30 2.95
CA GLU A 61 8.07 6.34 3.94
C GLU A 61 9.34 6.07 4.78
N GLU A 62 9.51 4.84 5.27
CA GLU A 62 10.73 4.40 5.96
C GLU A 62 11.97 4.59 5.09
N LYS A 63 11.91 4.20 3.81
CA LYS A 63 13.00 4.38 2.85
C LYS A 63 13.30 5.86 2.59
N GLY A 64 12.28 6.68 2.39
CA GLY A 64 12.43 8.13 2.21
C GLY A 64 13.10 8.78 3.41
N ASN A 65 12.71 8.40 4.63
CA ASN A 65 13.34 8.87 5.86
C ASN A 65 14.80 8.43 5.97
N MET A 66 15.11 7.18 5.63
CA MET A 66 16.49 6.69 5.61
C MET A 66 17.37 7.44 4.60
N GLU A 67 16.83 7.79 3.43
CA GLU A 67 17.54 8.58 2.42
C GLU A 67 17.69 10.06 2.81
N ALA A 68 16.75 10.59 3.59
CA ALA A 68 16.80 11.96 4.10
C ALA A 68 17.88 12.16 5.18
N LEU A 69 18.13 11.16 6.03
CA LEU A 69 19.16 11.23 7.08
C LEU A 69 20.55 11.66 6.59
N PRO A 70 21.17 11.02 5.57
CA PRO A 70 22.48 11.43 5.09
C PRO A 70 22.47 12.81 4.42
N ILE A 71 21.34 13.26 3.88
CA ILE A 71 21.19 14.62 3.33
C ILE A 71 21.25 15.64 4.47
N LEU A 72 20.51 15.39 5.56
CA LEU A 72 20.54 16.22 6.76
C LEU A 72 21.94 16.27 7.38
N GLU A 73 22.60 15.12 7.54
CA GLU A 73 23.97 15.07 8.06
C GLU A 73 24.98 15.82 7.18
N LYS A 74 24.86 15.73 5.85
CA LYS A 74 25.70 16.50 4.92
C LYS A 74 25.44 18.00 5.06
N GLY A 75 24.18 18.41 5.15
CA GLY A 75 23.82 19.81 5.37
C GLY A 75 24.34 20.35 6.71
N GLU A 76 24.26 19.55 7.76
CA GLU A 76 24.81 19.85 9.08
C GLU A 76 26.33 20.07 9.03
N LYS A 77 27.06 19.13 8.44
CA LYS A 77 28.52 19.24 8.26
C LYS A 77 28.92 20.44 7.42
N ALA A 78 28.20 20.71 6.33
CA ALA A 78 28.46 21.88 5.49
C ALA A 78 28.25 23.19 6.27
N ARG A 79 27.17 23.28 7.05
CA ARG A 79 26.90 24.45 7.90
C ARG A 79 27.98 24.65 8.96
N GLN A 80 28.39 23.57 9.65
CA GLN A 80 29.49 23.65 10.61
C GLN A 80 30.81 24.07 9.95
N GLY A 81 31.10 23.59 8.73
CA GLY A 81 32.27 24.02 7.96
C GLY A 81 32.28 25.52 7.67
N ILE A 82 31.11 26.12 7.37
CA ILE A 82 30.97 27.57 7.18
C ILE A 82 31.14 28.32 8.50
N LEU A 83 30.49 27.87 9.58
CA LEU A 83 30.57 28.54 10.88
C LEU A 83 31.97 28.47 11.50
N ASN A 84 32.71 27.39 11.23
CA ASN A 84 34.06 27.19 11.70
C ASN A 84 35.12 27.74 10.73
N LEU A 85 34.75 28.65 9.83
CA LEU A 85 35.71 29.41 9.02
C LEU A 85 36.69 30.11 9.98
N GLY A 86 37.95 29.66 9.97
CA GLY A 86 38.94 30.11 10.93
C GLY A 86 39.28 31.60 10.78
N ASP A 87 39.76 32.20 11.88
CA ASP A 87 40.14 33.62 11.96
C ASP A 87 41.06 34.09 10.82
N GLU A 88 41.89 33.22 10.27
CA GLU A 88 42.76 33.54 9.15
C GLU A 88 41.99 33.88 7.87
N SER A 89 40.91 33.15 7.60
CA SER A 89 40.04 33.40 6.44
C SER A 89 39.22 34.68 6.62
N LEU A 90 38.79 34.97 7.85
CA LEU A 90 38.16 36.25 8.19
C LEU A 90 39.12 37.43 8.02
N LYS A 91 40.35 37.31 8.54
CA LYS A 91 41.40 38.33 8.40
C LYS A 91 41.75 38.60 6.94
N LYS A 92 41.87 37.55 6.12
CA LYS A 92 42.07 37.70 4.66
C LYS A 92 40.91 38.44 4.01
N ALA A 93 39.67 38.11 4.34
CA ALA A 93 38.49 38.82 3.81
C ALA A 93 38.47 40.30 4.23
N VAL A 94 38.77 40.59 5.50
CA VAL A 94 38.86 41.96 6.03
C VAL A 94 39.94 42.76 5.30
N ASN A 95 41.14 42.21 5.14
CA ASN A 95 42.23 42.87 4.42
C ASN A 95 41.85 43.16 2.95
N LEU A 96 41.16 42.23 2.28
CA LEU A 96 40.68 42.44 0.90
C LEU A 96 39.70 43.62 0.79
N VAL A 97 38.82 43.79 1.78
CA VAL A 97 37.91 44.93 1.84
C VAL A 97 38.66 46.23 2.08
N ILE A 98 39.63 46.22 3.02
CA ILE A 98 40.49 47.39 3.31
C ILE A 98 41.27 47.80 2.06
N GLU A 99 41.93 46.87 1.37
CA GLU A 99 42.67 47.16 0.13
C GLU A 99 41.76 47.75 -0.95
N ARG A 100 40.53 47.26 -1.11
CA ARG A 100 39.56 47.87 -2.04
C ARG A 100 39.23 49.31 -1.68
N ILE A 101 38.95 49.59 -0.41
CA ILE A 101 38.62 50.96 0.05
C ILE A 101 39.82 51.89 -0.13
N VAL A 102 41.02 51.44 0.26
CA VAL A 102 42.26 52.22 0.14
C VAL A 102 42.61 52.47 -1.33
N ASN A 103 42.43 51.51 -2.24
CA ASN A 103 42.69 51.73 -3.67
C ASN A 103 41.66 52.64 -4.35
N ILE A 104 40.43 52.71 -3.84
CA ILE A 104 39.39 53.63 -4.35
C ILE A 104 39.60 55.06 -3.83
N ASN A 105 40.02 55.21 -2.57
CA ASN A 105 40.17 56.51 -1.91
C ASN A 105 41.62 57.05 -1.90
N GLY A 106 42.61 56.22 -2.25
CA GLY A 106 44.05 56.51 -2.16
C GLY A 106 44.66 57.10 -3.43
N ASN A 107 43.84 57.47 -4.42
CA ASN A 107 44.28 58.30 -5.53
C ASN A 107 43.90 59.76 -5.27
N SER A 108 44.56 60.35 -4.28
CA SER A 108 44.77 61.80 -4.10
C SER A 108 46.13 62.02 -3.48
#